data_AF-A0A6A8LSC5-F1
#
_entry.id   AF-A0A6A8LSC5-F1
#
_cell.length_a   1.000
_cell.length_b   1.000
_cell.length_c   1.000
_cell.angle_alpha   90.00
_cell.angle_beta   90.00
_cell.angle_gamma   90.00
#
_symmetry.space_group_name_H-M   'P 1'
#
loop_
_entity.id
_entity.type
_entity.pdbx_description
1 polymer ?
#
loop_
_entity_poly.entity_id
_entity_poly.type
_entity_poly.pdbx_seq_one_letter_code
_entity_poly.pdbx_strand_id
1 'polypeptide(L)'
;THNFWLSLSLSFFMLLYTLIIAEIQADRWSEYFDIKNATVASLHNIEQTIPAILLDPLWNLLGFNKVKLTPKVFKDRLGVFGEPTSLGIILGIIIGI
;
A
#
# COMPACT_ATOMS: atom_id res chain seq x y z
N THR A 1 2.30 17.21 27.01
CA THR A 1 1.98 18.64 26.84
C THR A 1 0.66 19.09 27.46
N HIS A 2 -0.23 18.23 27.99
CA HIS A 2 -1.53 18.58 28.66
C HIS A 2 -2.38 19.68 27.98
N ASN A 3 -2.12 19.98 26.71
CA ASN A 3 -2.71 21.09 25.99
C ASN A 3 -3.76 20.52 25.05
N PHE A 4 -5.02 20.61 25.49
CA PHE A 4 -6.17 20.11 24.76
C PHE A 4 -6.28 20.73 23.36
N TRP A 5 -6.11 22.06 23.26
CA TRP A 5 -6.20 22.78 21.99
C TRP A 5 -5.15 22.34 20.99
N LEU A 6 -3.91 22.14 21.44
CA LEU A 6 -2.86 21.61 20.59
C LEU A 6 -3.20 20.21 20.07
N SER A 7 -3.71 19.32 20.94
CA SER A 7 -4.10 17.97 20.53
C SER A 7 -5.28 17.98 19.55
N LEU A 8 -6.25 18.88 19.75
CA LEU A 8 -7.41 19.01 18.88
C LEU A 8 -7.01 19.55 17.50
N SER A 9 -6.19 20.60 17.46
CA SER A 9 -5.67 21.16 16.21
C SER A 9 -4.83 20.14 15.44
N LEU A 10 -4.00 19.36 16.15
CA LEU A 10 -3.23 18.29 15.52
C LEU A 10 -4.14 17.20 14.95
N SER A 11 -5.19 16.80 15.66
CA SER A 11 -6.15 15.81 15.16
C SER A 11 -6.84 16.27 13.87
N PHE A 12 -7.27 17.53 13.80
CA PHE A 12 -7.85 18.08 12.57
C PHE A 12 -6.83 18.13 11.42
N PHE A 13 -5.60 18.57 11.72
CA PHE A 13 -4.52 18.59 10.74
C PHE A 13 -4.25 17.19 10.18
N MET A 14 -4.14 16.18 11.04
CA MET A 14 -3.88 14.79 10.63
C MET A 14 -5.03 14.21 9.80
N LEU A 15 -6.28 14.57 10.10
CA LEU A 15 -7.44 14.17 9.32
C LEU A 15 -7.44 14.79 7.92
N LEU A 16 -7.17 16.10 7.81
CA LEU A 16 -7.06 16.79 6.52
C LEU A 16 -5.89 16.25 5.69
N TYR A 17 -4.74 16.05 6.33
CA TYR A 17 -3.58 15.43 5.69
C TYR A 17 -3.94 14.04 5.13
N THR A 18 -4.60 13.20 5.93
CA THR A 18 -5.04 11.86 5.50
C THR A 18 -5.96 11.91 4.29
N LEU A 19 -6.92 12.84 4.26
CA LEU A 19 -7.85 13.03 3.15
C LEU A 19 -7.13 13.41 1.85
N ILE A 20 -6.18 14.34 1.91
CA ILE A 20 -5.41 14.78 0.73
C ILE A 20 -4.62 13.61 0.14
N ILE A 21 -3.96 12.82 0.98
CA ILE A 21 -3.18 11.67 0.49
C ILE A 21 -4.10 10.57 -0.04
N ALA A 22 -5.27 10.37 0.55
CA ALA A 22 -6.28 9.43 0.06
C ALA A 22 -6.79 9.79 -1.34
N GLU A 23 -6.97 11.09 -1.61
CA GLU A 23 -7.33 11.60 -2.94
C GLU A 23 -6.23 11.32 -3.97
N ILE A 24 -4.97 11.56 -3.61
CA ILE A 24 -3.81 11.26 -4.48
C ILE A 24 -3.69 9.75 -4.77
N GLN A 25 -4.03 8.89 -3.80
CA GLN A 25 -3.97 7.44 -3.97
C GLN A 25 -5.18 6.85 -4.72
N ALA A 26 -6.31 7.58 -4.79
CA ALA A 26 -7.62 7.01 -5.14
C ALA A 26 -7.64 6.25 -6.47
N ASP A 27 -7.11 6.86 -7.54
CA ASP A 27 -7.11 6.24 -8.87
C ASP A 27 -6.34 4.91 -8.89
N ARG A 28 -5.16 4.90 -8.27
CA ARG A 28 -4.30 3.70 -8.19
C ARG A 28 -4.92 2.62 -7.32
N TRP A 29 -5.54 3.00 -6.21
CA TRP A 29 -6.20 2.05 -5.31
C TRP A 29 -7.40 1.41 -6.01
N SER A 30 -8.24 2.23 -6.65
CA SER A 30 -9.41 1.79 -7.43
C SER A 30 -9.02 0.84 -8.57
N GLU A 31 -7.94 1.14 -9.31
CA GLU A 31 -7.45 0.24 -10.38
C GLU A 31 -6.91 -1.08 -9.81
N TYR A 32 -6.17 -1.04 -8.71
CA TYR A 32 -5.55 -2.23 -8.12
C TYR A 32 -6.59 -3.20 -7.55
N PHE A 33 -7.62 -2.70 -6.87
CA PHE A 33 -8.67 -3.52 -6.24
C PHE A 33 -9.92 -3.72 -7.10
N ASP A 34 -10.00 -3.08 -8.27
CA ASP A 34 -11.16 -3.11 -9.18
C ASP A 34 -12.47 -2.61 -8.53
N ILE A 35 -12.36 -1.59 -7.67
CA ILE A 35 -13.50 -0.97 -6.97
C ILE A 35 -13.61 0.49 -7.40
N LYS A 36 -14.58 0.79 -8.26
CA LYS A 36 -14.74 2.13 -8.85
C LYS A 36 -14.95 3.22 -7.79
N ASN A 37 -14.22 4.33 -7.96
CA ASN A 37 -14.36 5.56 -7.16
C ASN A 37 -14.20 5.33 -5.64
N ALA A 38 -13.39 4.34 -5.25
CA ALA A 38 -13.12 4.02 -3.86
C ALA A 38 -11.64 4.16 -3.53
N THR A 39 -11.35 4.51 -2.28
CA THR A 39 -10.01 4.59 -1.69
C THR A 39 -10.12 4.36 -0.19
N VAL A 40 -8.99 4.19 0.50
CA VAL A 40 -8.96 4.10 1.95
C VAL A 40 -8.26 5.33 2.52
N ALA A 41 -8.85 5.90 3.57
CA ALA A 41 -8.38 7.14 4.21
C ALA A 41 -8.13 6.92 5.71
N SER A 42 -7.42 5.85 6.09
CA SER A 42 -7.04 5.65 7.48
C SER A 42 -5.61 6.10 7.70
N LEU A 43 -5.34 6.80 8.80
CA LEU A 43 -4.02 7.38 9.04
C LEU A 43 -2.89 6.34 8.96
N HIS A 44 -3.10 5.16 9.57
CA HIS A 44 -2.11 4.09 9.64
C HIS A 44 -1.83 3.38 8.30
N ASN A 45 -2.65 3.59 7.27
CA ASN A 45 -2.48 2.93 5.98
C ASN A 45 -2.08 3.89 4.87
N ILE A 46 -2.33 5.19 5.05
CA ILE A 46 -2.12 6.19 4.03
C ILE A 46 -0.69 6.75 4.03
N GLU A 47 0.00 6.62 5.17
CA GLU A 47 1.38 7.10 5.37
C GLU A 47 2.38 6.56 4.35
N GLN A 48 2.16 5.34 3.83
CA GLN A 48 3.03 4.70 2.83
C GLN A 48 2.98 5.38 1.45
N THR A 49 1.92 6.15 1.16
CA THR A 49 1.72 6.76 -0.17
C THR A 49 2.81 7.78 -0.49
N ILE A 50 3.26 8.57 0.48
CA ILE A 50 4.33 9.56 0.25
C ILE A 50 5.67 8.88 -0.09
N PRO A 51 6.19 7.95 0.73
CA PRO A 51 7.37 7.17 0.36
C PRO A 51 7.22 6.47 -0.99
N ALA A 52 6.04 5.91 -1.29
CA ALA A 52 5.79 5.23 -2.56
C ALA A 52 5.94 6.18 -3.75
N ILE A 53 5.38 7.40 -3.67
CA ILE A 53 5.51 8.41 -4.74
C ILE A 53 6.97 8.87 -4.89
N LEU A 54 7.70 9.06 -3.78
CA LEU A 54 9.09 9.48 -3.81
C LEU A 54 10.01 8.40 -4.41
N LEU A 55 9.71 7.13 -4.16
CA LEU A 55 10.47 6.00 -4.68
C LEU A 55 10.01 5.56 -6.07
N ASP A 56 8.86 6.01 -6.55
CA ASP A 56 8.31 5.66 -7.87
C ASP A 56 9.33 5.87 -9.01
N PRO A 57 10.08 6.99 -9.11
CA PRO A 57 11.11 7.16 -10.13
C PRO A 57 12.23 6.11 -10.06
N LEU A 58 12.62 5.72 -8.84
CA LEU A 58 13.63 4.69 -8.63
C LEU A 58 13.12 3.32 -9.09
N TRP A 59 11.88 2.96 -8.74
CA TRP A 59 11.24 1.72 -9.18
C TRP A 59 11.01 1.67 -10.68
N ASN A 60 10.65 2.81 -11.28
CA ASN A 60 10.54 2.97 -12.72
C ASN A 60 11.89 2.75 -13.43
N LEU A 61 12.98 3.29 -12.88
CA LEU A 61 14.34 3.07 -13.41
C LEU A 61 14.75 1.59 -13.35
N LEU A 62 14.40 0.90 -12.26
CA LEU A 62 14.66 -0.54 -12.08
C LEU A 62 13.72 -1.43 -12.91
N GLY A 63 12.72 -0.85 -13.59
CA GLY A 63 11.80 -1.57 -14.48
C GLY A 63 10.66 -2.29 -13.76
N PHE A 64 10.43 -2.06 -12.47
CA PHE A 64 9.36 -2.74 -11.71
C PHE A 64 7.95 -2.35 -12.14
N ASN A 65 7.78 -1.20 -12.78
CA ASN A 65 6.50 -0.79 -13.39
C ASN A 65 6.01 -1.78 -14.47
N LYS A 66 6.91 -2.59 -15.05
CA LYS A 66 6.55 -3.58 -16.06
C LYS A 66 6.05 -4.91 -15.46
N VAL A 67 6.22 -5.11 -14.16
CA VAL A 67 5.94 -6.39 -13.49
C VAL A 67 4.70 -6.25 -12.61
N LYS A 68 3.58 -6.88 -13.02
CA LYS A 68 2.37 -6.96 -12.18
C LYS A 68 2.49 -8.13 -11.20
N LEU A 69 2.91 -7.83 -9.98
CA LEU A 69 3.02 -8.80 -8.88
C LEU A 69 1.67 -8.97 -8.16
N THR A 70 0.64 -9.45 -8.86
CA THR A 70 -0.66 -9.75 -8.23
C THR A 70 -0.76 -11.23 -7.87
N PRO A 71 -1.50 -11.61 -6.82
CA PRO A 71 -1.71 -13.02 -6.48
C PRO A 71 -2.24 -13.85 -7.65
N LYS A 72 -3.06 -13.25 -8.52
CA LYS A 72 -3.55 -13.87 -9.75
C LYS A 72 -2.42 -14.19 -10.72
N VAL A 73 -1.53 -13.23 -10.99
CA VAL A 73 -0.36 -13.45 -11.86
C VAL A 73 0.58 -14.50 -11.24
N PHE A 74 0.78 -14.49 -9.92
CA PHE A 74 1.57 -15.49 -9.23
C PHE A 74 0.97 -16.89 -9.36
N LYS A 75 -0.33 -17.04 -9.15
CA LYS A 75 -1.04 -18.32 -9.34
C LYS A 75 -0.91 -18.81 -10.79
N ASP A 76 -1.08 -17.93 -11.76
CA ASP A 76 -1.00 -18.28 -13.19
C ASP A 76 0.44 -18.66 -13.62
N ARG A 77 1.47 -18.13 -12.96
CA ARG A 77 2.89 -18.37 -13.30
C ARG A 77 3.52 -19.52 -12.49
N LEU A 78 3.17 -19.66 -11.21
CA LEU A 78 3.80 -20.59 -10.25
C LEU A 78 2.89 -21.74 -9.84
N GLY A 79 1.63 -21.77 -10.30
CA GLY A 79 0.67 -22.81 -9.94
C GLY A 79 0.42 -22.85 -8.43
N VAL A 80 0.51 -24.04 -7.83
CA VAL A 80 0.30 -24.26 -6.38
C VAL A 80 1.28 -23.45 -5.52
N PHE A 81 2.48 -23.16 -6.01
CA PHE A 81 3.47 -22.35 -5.30
C PHE A 81 3.15 -20.85 -5.29
N GLY A 82 2.25 -20.40 -6.17
CA GLY A 82 1.76 -19.02 -6.22
C GLY A 82 0.60 -18.75 -5.27
N GLU A 83 0.06 -19.77 -4.59
CA GLU A 83 -1.00 -19.57 -3.61
C GLU A 83 -0.44 -18.93 -2.33
N PRO A 84 -1.19 -18.02 -1.69
CA PRO A 84 -0.74 -17.32 -0.47
C PRO A 84 -0.24 -18.27 0.62
N THR A 85 -0.88 -19.43 0.78
CA THR A 85 -0.52 -20.46 1.76
C THR A 85 0.86 -21.06 1.47
N SER A 86 1.14 -21.41 0.21
CA SER A 86 2.42 -21.99 -0.20
C SER A 86 3.55 -20.97 -0.08
N LEU A 87 3.31 -19.72 -0.46
CA LEU A 87 4.25 -18.62 -0.26
C LEU A 87 4.55 -18.41 1.23
N GLY A 88 3.52 -18.46 2.09
CA GLY A 88 3.68 -18.39 3.54
C GLY A 88 4.51 -19.53 4.12
N ILE A 89 4.33 -20.76 3.65
CA ILE A 89 5.13 -21.93 4.08
C ILE A 89 6.59 -21.76 3.67
N ILE A 90 6.86 -21.38 2.42
CA ILE A 90 8.23 -21.15 1.92
C ILE A 90 8.92 -20.05 2.73
N LEU A 91 8.23 -18.94 2.94
CA LEU A 91 8.78 -17.83 3.74
C LEU A 91 9.05 -18.25 5.19
N GLY A 92 8.15 -19.05 5.78
CA GLY A 92 8.32 -19.61 7.12
C GLY A 92 9.53 -20.53 7.24
N ILE A 93 9.82 -21.33 6.21
CA ILE A 93 11.03 -22.16 6.14
C ILE A 93 12.29 -21.29 6.03
N ILE A 94 12.27 -20.25 5.19
CA ILE A 94 13.43 -19.36 4.98
C ILE A 94 13.78 -18.59 6.26
N ILE A 95 12.78 -18.07 6.98
CA ILE A 95 12.98 -17.30 8.22
C ILE A 95 13.27 -18.23 9.41
N GLY A 96 12.77 -19.47 9.37
CA GLY A 96 12.92 -20.44 10.45
C GLY A 96 14.29 -21.15 10.49
N ILE A 97 15.07 -21.07 9.41
CA ILE A 97 16.48 -21.51 9.33
C ILE A 97 17.39 -20.40 9.84
#